data_AF-D8DST9-F1
#
_entry.id   AF-D8DST9-F1
#
_cell.length_a   1.000
_cell.length_b   1.000
_cell.length_c   1.000
_cell.angle_alpha   90.00
_cell.angle_beta   90.00
_cell.angle_gamma   90.00
#
_symmetry.space_group_name_H-M   'P 1'
#
loop_
_entity.id
_entity.type
_entity.pdbx_description
1 polymer ?
#
loop_
_entity_poly.entity_id
_entity_poly.type
_entity_poly.pdbx_seq_one_letter_code
_entity_poly.pdbx_strand_id
1 'polypeptide(L)' 'MRVDHGMTMLGDETKGYNAGYSFLGRMFAMGQVQGIIATVDRELGIKYQQPGFFD' A
#
# COMPACT_ATOMS: atom_id res chain seq x y z
N MET A 1 -0.13 -4.88 8.54
CA MET A 1 1.10 -4.85 7.70
C MET A 1 1.37 -3.42 7.24
N ARG A 2 2.60 -3.09 6.83
CA ARG A 2 2.92 -1.84 6.13
C ARG A 2 3.55 -2.14 4.78
N VAL A 3 3.36 -1.25 3.82
CA VAL A 3 4.26 -1.19 2.65
C VAL A 3 5.62 -0.70 3.11
N ASP A 4 6.68 -1.38 2.69
CA ASP A 4 8.02 -1.09 3.18
C ASP A 4 8.63 0.13 2.49
N HIS A 5 8.98 -0.04 1.23
CA HIS A 5 9.50 1.01 0.36
C HIS A 5 8.63 1.15 -0.90
N GLY A 6 8.70 2.31 -1.55
CA GLY A 6 8.03 2.61 -2.81
C GLY A 6 8.94 3.40 -3.75
N MET A 7 8.73 3.24 -5.05
CA MET A 7 9.48 4.00 -6.05
C MET A 7 9.13 5.49 -5.98
N THR A 8 10.12 6.35 -6.23
CA THR A 8 9.85 7.78 -6.47
C THR A 8 9.09 7.92 -7.79
N MET A 9 7.90 8.50 -7.77
CA MET A 9 7.07 8.64 -8.96
C MET A 9 6.13 9.85 -8.89
N LEU A 10 5.64 10.29 -10.06
CA LEU A 10 4.56 11.26 -10.21
C LEU A 10 4.79 12.61 -9.47
N GLY A 11 6.00 13.16 -9.55
CA GLY A 11 6.32 14.47 -8.96
C GLY A 11 6.90 14.39 -7.55
N ASP A 12 6.98 13.20 -6.95
CA ASP A 12 7.59 12.99 -5.64
C ASP A 12 9.10 13.29 -5.62
N GLU A 13 9.77 13.30 -6.79
CA GLU A 13 11.20 13.58 -6.92
C GLU A 13 11.58 15.00 -6.46
N THR A 14 10.62 15.92 -6.44
CA THR A 14 10.83 17.32 -6.00
C THR A 14 10.47 17.58 -4.54
N LYS A 15 9.99 16.56 -3.81
CA LYS A 15 9.42 16.72 -2.47
C LYS A 15 10.40 16.52 -1.31
N GLY A 16 11.64 16.12 -1.61
CA GLY A 16 12.67 15.92 -0.58
C GLY A 16 12.41 14.72 0.34
N TYR A 17 11.67 13.70 -0.12
CA TYR A 17 11.45 12.48 0.66
C TYR A 17 12.74 11.65 0.79
N ASN A 18 12.84 10.90 1.89
CA ASN A 18 13.90 9.90 2.06
C ASN A 18 13.82 8.85 0.95
N ALA A 19 14.97 8.39 0.46
CA ALA A 19 15.05 7.39 -0.59
C ALA A 19 14.23 6.14 -0.25
N GLY A 20 13.35 5.72 -1.16
CA GLY A 20 12.44 4.59 -0.96
C GLY A 20 11.20 4.89 -0.09
N TYR A 21 11.08 6.08 0.48
CA TYR A 21 9.94 6.48 1.32
C TYR A 21 9.01 7.49 0.63
N SER A 22 9.09 7.62 -0.70
CA SER A 22 8.18 8.44 -1.50
C SER A 22 6.72 8.06 -1.27
N PHE A 23 5.88 9.07 -1.14
CA PHE A 23 4.48 8.92 -0.77
C PHE A 23 3.68 8.15 -1.84
N LEU A 24 3.71 8.62 -3.09
CA LEU A 24 2.88 8.08 -4.17
C LEU A 24 3.29 6.65 -4.52
N GLY A 25 4.60 6.34 -4.51
CA GLY A 25 5.08 4.98 -4.72
C GLY A 25 4.60 4.00 -3.64
N ARG A 26 4.58 4.42 -2.39
CA ARG A 26 4.07 3.61 -1.28
C ARG A 26 2.55 3.46 -1.32
N MET A 27 1.80 4.48 -1.73
CA MET A 27 0.35 4.37 -1.90
C MET A 27 -0.01 3.44 -3.06
N PHE A 28 0.74 3.48 -4.16
CA PHE A 28 0.59 2.55 -5.27
C PHE A 28 0.81 1.09 -4.81
N ALA A 29 1.92 0.82 -4.12
CA ALA A 29 2.19 -0.50 -3.57
C ALA A 29 1.11 -0.95 -2.55
N MET A 30 0.57 -0.02 -1.75
CA MET A 30 -0.48 -0.33 -0.77
C MET A 30 -1.75 -0.80 -1.48
N GLY A 31 -2.16 -0.11 -2.54
CA GLY A 31 -3.32 -0.52 -3.35
C GLY A 31 -3.15 -1.91 -3.95
N GLN A 32 -1.96 -2.22 -4.48
CA GLN A 32 -1.67 -3.55 -5.02
C GLN A 32 -1.80 -4.65 -3.97
N VAL A 33 -1.17 -4.47 -2.79
CA VAL A 33 -1.21 -5.50 -1.74
C VAL A 33 -2.61 -5.63 -1.14
N GLN A 34 -3.34 -4.53 -0.92
CA GLN A 34 -4.72 -4.60 -0.44
C GLN A 34 -5.63 -5.35 -1.43
N GLY A 35 -5.46 -5.14 -2.74
CA GLY A 35 -6.22 -5.89 -3.75
C GLY A 35 -5.92 -7.39 -3.74
N ILE A 36 -4.65 -7.77 -3.56
CA ILE A 36 -4.24 -9.18 -3.42
C ILE A 36 -4.88 -9.80 -2.18
N ILE A 37 -4.78 -9.13 -1.02
CA ILE A 37 -5.35 -9.63 0.25
C ILE A 37 -6.86 -9.78 0.15
N ALA A 38 -7.56 -8.76 -0.36
CA ALA A 38 -9.01 -8.84 -0.53
C ALA A 38 -9.44 -10.00 -1.45
N THR A 39 -8.63 -10.31 -2.47
CA THR A 39 -8.85 -11.46 -3.35
C THR A 39 -8.64 -12.78 -2.61
N VAL A 40 -7.51 -12.93 -1.90
CA VAL A 40 -7.20 -14.15 -1.13
C VAL A 40 -8.24 -14.40 -0.04
N ASP A 41 -8.62 -13.37 0.72
CA ASP A 41 -9.62 -13.48 1.78
C ASP A 41 -10.95 -13.97 1.22
N ARG A 42 -11.38 -13.43 0.08
CA ARG A 42 -12.60 -13.86 -0.62
C ARG A 42 -12.55 -15.33 -1.05
N GLU A 43 -11.43 -15.80 -1.59
CA GLU A 43 -11.27 -17.20 -2.01
C GLU A 43 -11.20 -18.17 -0.82
N LEU A 44 -10.68 -17.73 0.33
CA LEU A 44 -10.57 -18.54 1.55
C LEU A 44 -11.80 -18.43 2.47
N GLY A 45 -12.82 -17.64 2.10
CA GLY A 45 -14.00 -17.38 2.93
C GLY A 45 -13.71 -16.58 4.20
N ILE A 46 -12.58 -15.86 4.25
CA ILE A 46 -12.20 -14.98 5.35
C ILE A 46 -12.90 -13.64 5.12
N LYS A 47 -13.54 -13.10 6.17
CA LYS A 47 -14.13 -11.77 6.10
C LYS A 47 -13.01 -10.73 5.97
N TYR A 48 -12.87 -10.13 4.80
CA TYR A 48 -11.93 -9.02 4.61
C TYR A 48 -12.27 -7.87 5.57
N GLN A 49 -11.25 -7.39 6.28
CA GLN A 49 -11.28 -6.15 7.05
C GLN A 49 -10.07 -5.33 6.67
N GLN A 50 -10.29 -4.09 6.26
CA GLN A 50 -9.20 -3.21 5.85
C GLN A 50 -8.30 -2.92 7.06
N PRO A 51 -7.01 -3.31 7.03
CA PRO A 51 -6.11 -3.06 8.15
C PRO A 51 -5.85 -1.56 8.32
N GLY A 52 -5.88 -1.06 9.55
CA GLY A 52 -5.49 0.31 9.91
C GLY A 52 -6.63 1.34 9.94
N PHE A 53 -7.85 0.94 9.60
CA PHE A 53 -9.07 1.62 10.05
C PHE A 53 -9.61 0.80 11.21
N PHE A 54 -9.40 1.28 12.43
CA PHE A 54 -10.05 0.72 13.61
C PHE A 54 -11.45 1.32 13.70
N ASP A 55 -12.43 0.51 14.10
CA ASP A 55 -13.63 1.02 14.74
C ASP A 55 -13.25 1.74 16.05
#